data_AF-A0A3S3S5B1-F1
#
_entry.id   AF-A0A3S3S5B1-F1
#
_cell.length_a   1.000
_cell.length_b   1.000
_cell.length_c   1.000
_cell.angle_alpha   90.00
_cell.angle_beta   90.00
_cell.angle_gamma   90.00
#
_symmetry.space_group_name_H-M   'P 1'
#
loop_
_entity.id
_entity.type
_entity.pdbx_description
1 polymer ?
#
loop_
_entity_poly.entity_id
_entity_poly.type
_entity_poly.pdbx_seq_one_letter_code
_entity_poly.pdbx_strand_id
1 'polypeptide(L)' 'MAQLIFMIVVIYGGWMLYKRFIKDAERLSARNRRQQQERQTGAVGTLEKDPVTGEYRVKRDEE' A
#
# COMPACT_ATOMS: atom_id res chain seq x y z
N MET A 1 -21.66 15.81 -31.62
CA MET A 1 -22.19 15.20 -30.38
C MET A 1 -21.35 14.03 -29.86
N ALA A 2 -21.03 13.01 -30.67
CA ALA A 2 -20.25 11.85 -30.23
C ALA A 2 -18.81 12.16 -29.75
N GLN A 3 -18.15 13.17 -30.34
CA GLN A 3 -16.77 13.55 -30.01
C GLN A 3 -16.60 14.06 -28.57
N LEU A 4 -17.59 14.76 -28.03
CA LEU A 4 -17.56 15.21 -26.62
C LEU A 4 -17.71 14.04 -25.67
N ILE A 5 -18.59 13.09 -25.98
CA ILE A 5 -18.77 11.87 -25.19
C ILE A 5 -17.48 11.03 -25.20
N PHE A 6 -16.85 10.86 -26.36
CA PHE A 6 -15.57 10.18 -26.48
C PHE A 6 -14.48 10.84 -25.64
N MET A 7 -14.38 12.18 -25.69
CA MET A 7 -13.41 12.94 -24.89
C MET A 7 -13.62 12.76 -23.39
N ILE A 8 -14.88 12.78 -22.92
CA ILE A 8 -15.21 12.55 -21.50
C ILE A 8 -14.80 11.13 -21.09
N VAL A 9 -15.08 10.12 -21.92
CA VAL A 9 -14.70 8.73 -21.63
C VAL A 9 -13.18 8.58 -21.53
N VAL A 10 -12.42 9.19 -22.44
CA VAL A 10 -10.95 9.14 -22.41
C VAL A 10 -10.38 9.83 -21.17
N ILE A 11 -10.87 11.03 -20.84
CA ILE A 11 -10.43 11.77 -19.64
C ILE A 11 -10.76 10.97 -18.38
N TYR A 12 -11.99 10.46 -18.28
CA TYR A 12 -12.44 9.71 -17.12
C TYR A 12 -11.69 8.37 -16.97
N GLY A 13 -11.50 7.65 -18.08
CA GLY A 13 -10.73 6.41 -18.12
C GLY A 13 -9.26 6.62 -17.72
N GLY A 14 -8.62 7.65 -18.29
CA GLY A 14 -7.26 8.03 -17.92
C GLY A 14 -7.13 8.42 -16.45
N TRP A 15 -8.08 9.19 -15.92
CA TRP A 15 -8.09 9.59 -14.51
C TRP A 15 -8.28 8.39 -13.58
N MET A 16 -9.15 7.45 -13.93
CA MET A 16 -9.39 6.24 -13.15
C MET A 16 -8.15 5.35 -13.09
N LEU A 17 -7.46 5.18 -14.22
CA LEU A 17 -6.19 4.46 -14.28
C LEU A 17 -5.11 5.17 -13.45
N TYR A 18 -4.95 6.48 -13.61
CA TYR A 18 -3.98 7.27 -12.85
C TYR A 18 -4.18 7.13 -11.33
N LYS A 19 -5.43 7.22 -10.85
CA LYS A 19 -5.73 7.01 -9.43
C LYS A 19 -5.37 5.60 -8.95
N ARG A 20 -5.60 4.58 -9.77
CA ARG A 20 -5.23 3.20 -9.42
C ARG A 20 -3.72 3.06 -9.29
N PHE A 21 -2.97 3.59 -10.27
CA PHE A 21 -1.50 3.60 -10.24
C PHE A 21 -0.94 4.28 -8.99
N ILE A 22 -1.48 5.44 -8.58
CA ILE A 22 -1.05 6.10 -7.35
C ILE A 22 -1.31 5.24 -6.13
N LYS A 23 -2.51 4.66 -5.99
CA LYS A 23 -2.83 3.80 -4.84
C LYS A 23 -1.91 2.59 -4.74
N ASP A 24 -1.55 2.01 -5.88
CA ASP A 24 -0.63 0.88 -5.92
C ASP A 24 0.80 1.30 -5.54
N ALA A 25 1.25 2.49 -5.97
CA ALA A 25 2.53 3.08 -5.56
C ALA A 25 2.56 3.44 -4.06
N GLU A 26 1.47 3.97 -3.52
CA GLU A 26 1.30 4.22 -2.07
C GLU A 26 1.37 2.92 -1.27
N ARG A 27 0.75 1.84 -1.74
CA ARG A 27 0.84 0.52 -1.09
C ARG A 27 2.27 -0.04 -1.11
N LEU A 28 2.97 0.09 -2.24
CA LEU A 28 4.36 -0.36 -2.37
C LEU A 28 5.31 0.45 -1.46
N SER A 29 5.16 1.77 -1.45
CA SER A 29 5.97 2.64 -0.60
C SER A 29 5.66 2.46 0.89
N ALA A 30 4.40 2.20 1.26
CA ALA A 30 4.02 1.91 2.64
C ALA A 30 4.66 0.61 3.16
N ARG A 31 4.74 -0.44 2.33
CA ARG A 31 5.47 -1.68 2.66
C ARG A 31 6.97 -1.41 2.86
N ASN A 32 7.59 -0.65 1.95
CA ASN A 32 9.01 -0.31 2.04
C ASN A 32 9.34 0.57 3.26
N ARG A 33 8.46 1.50 3.64
CA ARG A 33 8.71 2.40 4.78
C ARG A 33 8.70 1.68 6.13
N ARG A 34 7.86 0.66 6.28
CA ARG A 34 7.86 -0.22 7.46
C ARG A 34 9.16 -1.03 7.55
N GLN A 35 9.57 -1.66 6.45
CA GLN A 35 10.84 -2.41 6.41
C GLN A 35 12.07 -1.51 6.63
N GLN A 36 12.06 -0.25 6.15
CA GLN A 36 13.17 0.67 6.37
C GLN A 36 13.29 1.11 7.84
N GLN A 37 12.17 1.33 8.54
CA GLN A 37 12.20 1.65 9.99
C GLN A 37 12.72 0.48 10.84
N GLU A 38 12.37 -0.75 10.46
CA GLU A 38 12.89 -1.96 11.12
C GLU A 38 14.39 -2.13 10.87
N ARG A 39 14.87 -1.86 9.65
CA ARG A 39 16.31 -1.90 9.31
C ARG A 39 17.13 -0.82 10.01
N GLN A 40 16.60 0.41 10.12
CA GLN A 40 17.32 1.52 10.76
C GLN A 40 17.48 1.34 12.28
N THR A 41 16.52 0.66 12.92
CA THR A 41 16.55 0.40 14.36
C THR A 41 17.29 -0.90 14.74
N GLY A 42 17.72 -1.69 13.75
CA GLY A 42 18.36 -3.00 13.98
C GLY A 42 17.40 -4.04 14.58
N ALA A 43 16.09 -3.78 14.56
CA ALA A 43 15.07 -4.66 15.09
C ALA A 43 14.74 -5.76 14.07
N VAL A 44 14.88 -7.03 14.47
CA VAL A 44 14.44 -8.18 13.68
C VAL A 44 12.92 -8.33 13.84
N GLY A 45 12.19 -7.43 13.18
CA GLY A 45 10.72 -7.40 13.13
C GLY A 45 10.06 -6.67 14.30
N THR A 46 8.90 -6.08 14.02
CA THR A 46 8.05 -5.46 15.05
C THR A 46 7.31 -6.55 15.85
N LEU A 47 7.47 -6.56 17.17
CA LEU A 47 6.70 -7.41 18.07
C LEU A 47 5.25 -6.91 18.13
N GLU A 48 4.32 -7.70 17.60
CA GLU A 48 2.88 -7.45 17.71
C GLU A 48 2.33 -8.26 18.88
N LYS A 49 1.64 -7.60 19.80
CA LYS A 49 1.01 -8.26 20.94
C LYS A 49 -0.25 -8.96 20.46
N ASP A 50 -0.32 -10.27 20.67
CA ASP A 50 -1.53 -11.05 20.45
C ASP A 50 -2.61 -10.58 21.44
N PRO A 51 -3.75 -10.05 20.96
CA PRO A 51 -4.80 -9.51 21.82
C PRO A 51 -5.53 -10.60 22.63
N VAL A 52 -5.40 -11.88 22.24
CA VAL A 52 -6.07 -13.01 22.89
C VAL A 52 -5.17 -13.65 23.94
N THR A 53 -3.89 -13.82 23.64
CA THR A 53 -2.94 -14.52 24.53
C THR A 53 -2.03 -13.58 25.32
N GLY A 54 -1.91 -12.33 24.89
CA GLY A 54 -1.00 -11.34 25.49
C GLY A 54 0.47 -11.56 25.14
N GLU A 55 0.80 -12.61 24.39
CA GLU A 55 2.15 -12.93 23.94
C GLU A 55 2.58 -12.02 22.77
N TYR A 56 3.85 -11.62 22.76
CA TYR A 56 4.41 -10.85 21.67
C TYR A 56 4.92 -11.80 20.58
N ARG A 57 4.39 -11.67 19.36
CA ARG A 57 4.83 -12.44 18.19
C ARG A 57 5.48 -11.51 17.17
N VAL A 58 6.54 -11.98 16.53
CA VAL A 58 7.15 -11.25 15.42
C VAL A 58 6.14 -11.22 14.28
N LYS A 59 5.76 -10.01 13.83
CA LYS A 59 4.91 -9.85 12.65
C LYS A 59 5.69 -10.35 11.43
N ARG A 60 5.50 -11.61 11.06
CA ARG A 60 5.92 -12.12 9.75
C ARG A 60 4.86 -11.67 8.76
N ASP A 61 5.27 -10.83 7.81
CA ASP A 61 4.50 -10.64 6.59
C ASP A 61 4.40 -12.03 5.93
N GLU A 62 3.23 -12.67 6.06
CA GLU A 62 2.88 -13.87 5.30
C GLU A 62 2.96 -13.52 3.80
N GLU A 63 3.65 -14.37 3.02
CA GLU A 63 3.89 -14.20 1.57
C GLU A 63 2.62 -13.90 0.77
#